data_AF-A0A1B7WUT4-F1
#
_entry.id   AF-A0A1B7WUT4-F1
#
_cell.length_a   1.000
_cell.length_b   1.000
_cell.length_c   1.000
_cell.angle_alpha   90.00
_cell.angle_beta   90.00
_cell.angle_gamma   90.00
#
_symmetry.space_group_name_H-M   'P 1'
#
loop_
_entity.id
_entity.type
_entity.pdbx_description
1 polymer ?
#
loop_
_entity_poly.entity_id
_entity_poly.type
_entity_poly.pdbx_seq_one_letter_code
_entity_poly.pdbx_strand_id
1 'polypeptide(L)'
;MAIVKTGNALATPQLQPGAKFIQDGYGLTVGTLTFKVDKTGSSASFFRGASCPITAFSYCKMHKASVDIGALDLDTWTAEYVGIAGGSATTEPQITGSQGLTSEHITTHPNFFETATALGFSGSPIAGVGTSPGTKANPNFEAIAGTNPTEYGGNNGSTFESAKGRSFKGFKKAEFNDFYGKTNYLAPQCSISGIFYTTTASIVNNHRNAVGKTSGNGTFAGKKLVPDYMGTAFEISGKKQLLLAQVSFEDFGLLYKVQYELRFNREGYVASVYAPA
;
A
#
# COMPACT_ATOMS: atom_id res chain seq x y z
N MET A 1 -16.39 57.52 -15.04
CA MET A 1 -17.75 57.50 -14.44
C MET A 1 -17.58 56.97 -13.03
N ALA A 2 -18.06 57.66 -12.00
CA ALA A 2 -17.92 57.19 -10.62
C ALA A 2 -18.80 55.94 -10.42
N ILE A 3 -18.25 54.89 -9.80
CA ILE A 3 -19.02 53.70 -9.43
C ILE A 3 -19.92 54.10 -8.26
N VAL A 4 -21.24 53.93 -8.42
CA VAL A 4 -22.21 54.17 -7.34
C VAL A 4 -22.43 52.84 -6.61
N LYS A 5 -21.94 52.75 -5.37
CA LYS A 5 -22.08 51.55 -4.52
C LYS A 5 -23.32 51.70 -3.62
N THR A 6 -24.23 50.72 -3.65
CA THR A 6 -25.44 50.69 -2.81
C THR A 6 -25.61 49.32 -2.16
N GLY A 7 -26.00 49.26 -0.88
CA GLY A 7 -26.19 48.00 -0.14
C GLY A 7 -25.02 47.66 0.80
N ASN A 8 -24.77 46.36 1.03
CA ASN A 8 -23.65 45.91 1.87
C ASN A 8 -22.31 46.35 1.26
N ALA A 9 -21.46 46.98 2.07
CA ALA A 9 -20.16 47.50 1.64
C ALA A 9 -19.13 46.40 1.30
N LEU A 10 -19.40 45.13 1.63
CA LEU A 10 -18.50 44.00 1.41
C LEU A 10 -17.08 44.22 1.97
N ALA A 11 -17.00 44.99 3.06
CA ALA A 11 -15.75 45.29 3.77
C ALA A 11 -15.09 44.03 4.35
N THR A 12 -15.89 42.98 4.55
CA THR A 12 -15.45 41.62 4.87
C THR A 12 -16.06 40.63 3.89
N PRO A 13 -15.43 39.45 3.68
CA PRO A 13 -15.91 38.47 2.72
C PRO A 13 -17.35 38.03 3.02
N GLN A 14 -18.23 38.16 2.03
CA GLN A 14 -19.62 37.69 2.11
C GLN A 14 -19.80 36.40 1.33
N LEU A 15 -20.22 35.36 2.03
CA LEU A 15 -20.54 34.06 1.42
C LEU A 15 -21.66 34.22 0.40
N GLN A 16 -21.44 33.71 -0.81
CA GLN A 16 -22.44 33.63 -1.85
C GLN A 16 -23.22 32.31 -1.76
N PRO A 17 -24.50 32.29 -2.16
CA PRO A 17 -25.27 31.05 -2.27
C PRO A 17 -24.58 30.03 -3.19
N GLY A 18 -24.83 28.74 -2.94
CA GLY A 18 -24.33 27.66 -3.79
C GLY A 18 -23.04 26.99 -3.29
N ALA A 19 -22.76 27.05 -1.98
CA ALA A 19 -21.72 26.22 -1.38
C ALA A 19 -21.94 24.74 -1.68
N LYS A 20 -20.86 24.02 -2.01
CA LYS A 20 -20.90 22.59 -2.33
C LYS A 20 -19.99 21.83 -1.39
N PHE A 21 -20.43 20.67 -0.92
CA PHE A 21 -19.62 19.76 -0.11
C PHE A 21 -19.73 18.35 -0.69
N ILE A 22 -18.60 17.68 -0.80
CA ILE A 22 -18.48 16.32 -1.31
C ILE A 22 -17.81 15.49 -0.22
N GLN A 23 -18.40 14.33 0.08
CA GLN A 23 -17.80 13.32 0.95
C GLN A 23 -17.35 12.14 0.09
N ASP A 24 -16.14 11.67 0.30
CA ASP A 24 -15.52 10.60 -0.50
C ASP A 24 -15.98 9.18 -0.14
N GLY A 25 -16.82 9.03 0.89
CA GLY A 25 -17.27 7.74 1.43
C GLY A 25 -16.27 7.07 2.38
N TYR A 26 -15.03 7.56 2.46
CA TYR A 26 -13.98 7.09 3.37
C TYR A 26 -13.77 8.01 4.57
N GLY A 27 -14.37 9.20 4.56
CA GLY A 27 -14.45 10.13 5.69
C GLY A 27 -13.84 11.50 5.43
N LEU A 28 -13.28 11.75 4.24
CA LEU A 28 -12.85 13.10 3.85
C LEU A 28 -14.05 13.88 3.31
N THR A 29 -14.21 15.11 3.81
CA THR A 29 -15.12 16.11 3.24
C THR A 29 -14.32 17.21 2.57
N VAL A 30 -14.67 17.54 1.33
CA VAL A 30 -14.13 18.69 0.59
C VAL A 30 -15.28 19.65 0.25
N GLY A 31 -15.14 20.90 0.68
CA GLY A 31 -16.12 21.96 0.45
C GLY A 31 -15.57 23.04 -0.47
N THR A 32 -16.41 23.59 -1.35
CA THR A 32 -16.10 24.76 -2.18
C THR A 32 -17.11 25.85 -1.88
N LEU A 33 -16.60 26.99 -1.41
CA LEU A 33 -17.39 28.16 -1.04
C LEU A 33 -16.92 29.36 -1.86
N THR A 34 -17.87 30.14 -2.36
CA THR A 34 -17.59 31.38 -3.10
C THR A 34 -17.94 32.57 -2.24
N PHE A 35 -17.06 33.55 -2.19
CA PHE A 35 -17.24 34.79 -1.45
C PHE A 35 -17.08 35.99 -2.38
N LYS A 36 -17.74 37.09 -2.02
CA LYS A 36 -17.50 38.39 -2.64
C LYS A 36 -16.94 39.34 -1.60
N VAL A 37 -15.94 40.11 -1.98
CA VAL A 37 -15.33 41.15 -1.16
C VAL A 37 -15.08 42.38 -2.03
N ASP A 38 -15.25 43.56 -1.46
CA ASP A 38 -14.81 44.79 -2.13
C ASP A 38 -13.26 44.78 -2.26
N LYS A 39 -12.70 45.35 -3.33
CA LYS A 39 -11.24 45.43 -3.52
C LYS A 39 -10.49 46.13 -2.39
N THR A 40 -11.17 47.05 -1.71
CA THR A 40 -10.65 47.76 -0.53
C THR A 40 -11.02 47.06 0.78
N GLY A 41 -11.84 46.01 0.71
CA GLY A 41 -12.21 45.16 1.84
C GLY A 41 -11.09 44.22 2.28
N SER A 42 -11.23 43.67 3.48
CA SER A 42 -10.23 42.77 4.03
C SER A 42 -10.32 41.37 3.45
N SER A 43 -9.21 40.86 2.92
CA SER A 43 -9.03 39.46 2.50
C SER A 43 -8.37 38.59 3.58
N ALA A 44 -8.20 39.11 4.80
CA ALA A 44 -7.49 38.43 5.88
C ALA A 44 -8.16 37.12 6.36
N SER A 45 -9.40 36.84 5.94
CA SER A 45 -10.10 35.58 6.24
C SER A 45 -9.68 34.42 5.33
N PHE A 46 -8.92 34.66 4.26
CA PHE A 46 -8.48 33.65 3.29
C PHE A 46 -7.07 33.14 3.62
N PHE A 47 -6.95 32.32 4.65
CA PHE A 47 -5.68 31.70 5.05
C PHE A 47 -5.86 30.21 5.34
N ARG A 48 -4.78 29.44 5.18
CA ARG A 48 -4.74 28.00 5.53
C ARG A 48 -5.15 27.82 6.98
N GLY A 49 -6.19 27.02 7.21
CA GLY A 49 -6.69 26.74 8.56
C GLY A 49 -7.88 27.59 9.01
N ALA A 50 -8.31 28.58 8.23
CA ALA A 50 -9.50 29.35 8.54
C ALA A 50 -10.73 28.43 8.69
N SER A 51 -11.56 28.65 9.70
CA SER A 51 -12.76 27.84 9.96
C SER A 51 -13.80 28.00 8.85
N CYS A 52 -14.48 26.91 8.49
CA CYS A 52 -15.63 26.97 7.60
C CYS A 52 -16.79 27.75 8.27
N PRO A 53 -17.38 28.76 7.60
CA PRO A 53 -18.46 29.55 8.18
C PRO A 53 -19.82 28.83 8.21
N ILE A 54 -19.95 27.66 7.59
CA ILE A 54 -21.18 26.88 7.60
C ILE A 54 -21.14 25.91 8.78
N THR A 55 -22.03 26.10 9.75
CA THR A 55 -22.04 25.37 11.04
C THR A 55 -21.96 23.85 10.89
N ALA A 56 -22.73 23.27 9.97
CA ALA A 56 -22.75 21.83 9.69
C ALA A 56 -21.39 21.28 9.23
N PHE A 57 -20.50 22.13 8.73
CA PHE A 57 -19.16 21.79 8.22
C PHE A 57 -18.05 22.52 8.97
N SER A 58 -18.30 22.97 10.21
CA SER A 58 -17.35 23.71 11.05
C SER A 58 -16.03 22.96 11.34
N TYR A 59 -16.05 21.63 11.20
CA TYR A 59 -14.87 20.75 11.27
C TYR A 59 -13.94 20.90 10.06
N CYS A 60 -14.42 21.43 8.93
CA CYS A 60 -13.60 21.70 7.76
C CYS A 60 -12.82 23.01 7.93
N LYS A 61 -11.56 22.99 7.51
CA LYS A 61 -10.64 24.13 7.57
C LYS A 61 -10.16 24.47 6.17
N MET A 62 -9.94 25.75 5.90
CA MET A 62 -9.55 26.21 4.56
C MET A 62 -8.20 25.60 4.18
N HIS A 63 -8.16 24.95 3.03
CA HIS A 63 -6.96 24.36 2.43
C HIS A 63 -6.24 25.37 1.55
N LYS A 64 -7.01 26.02 0.67
CA LYS A 64 -6.53 27.01 -0.31
C LYS A 64 -7.68 27.94 -0.69
N ALA A 65 -7.34 29.10 -1.23
CA ALA A 65 -8.30 29.99 -1.86
C ALA A 65 -7.69 30.59 -3.14
N SER A 66 -8.54 30.84 -4.12
CA SER A 66 -8.22 31.58 -5.34
C SER A 66 -9.06 32.85 -5.40
N VAL A 67 -8.55 33.86 -6.10
CA VAL A 67 -9.26 35.13 -6.32
C VAL A 67 -9.34 35.43 -7.80
N ASP A 68 -10.54 35.76 -8.24
CA ASP A 68 -10.82 36.38 -9.52
C ASP A 68 -11.00 37.88 -9.29
N ILE A 69 -10.03 38.66 -9.77
CA ILE A 69 -10.05 40.12 -9.66
C ILE A 69 -11.08 40.67 -10.65
N GLY A 70 -12.23 41.09 -10.14
CA GLY A 70 -13.38 41.46 -10.96
C GLY A 70 -13.39 42.93 -11.39
N ALA A 71 -14.36 43.28 -12.22
CA ALA A 71 -14.69 44.66 -12.55
C ALA A 71 -15.48 45.32 -11.41
N LEU A 72 -15.55 46.66 -11.41
CA LEU A 72 -16.36 47.46 -10.48
C LEU A 72 -15.98 47.31 -8.99
N ASP A 73 -14.68 47.23 -8.70
CA ASP A 73 -14.13 47.11 -7.33
C ASP A 73 -14.63 45.90 -6.53
N LEU A 74 -14.95 44.81 -7.21
CA LEU A 74 -15.43 43.58 -6.58
C LEU A 74 -14.52 42.40 -6.95
N ASP A 75 -14.02 41.71 -5.93
CA ASP A 75 -13.26 40.48 -6.10
C ASP A 75 -14.12 39.27 -5.71
N THR A 76 -14.00 38.20 -6.48
CA THR A 76 -14.67 36.92 -6.19
C THR A 76 -13.63 35.93 -5.71
N TRP A 77 -13.80 35.43 -4.49
CA TRP A 77 -12.92 34.43 -3.90
C TRP A 77 -13.57 33.07 -3.93
N THR A 78 -12.83 32.05 -4.34
CA THR A 78 -13.24 30.64 -4.21
C THR A 78 -12.31 29.95 -3.24
N ALA A 79 -12.86 29.52 -2.11
CA ALA A 79 -12.11 28.83 -1.06
C ALA A 79 -12.49 27.35 -1.01
N GLU A 80 -11.46 26.50 -0.91
CA GLU A 80 -11.61 25.07 -0.70
C GLU A 80 -11.36 24.76 0.78
N TYR A 81 -12.30 24.05 1.40
CA TYR A 81 -12.25 23.63 2.79
C TYR A 81 -12.15 22.11 2.85
N VAL A 82 -11.33 21.59 3.75
CA VAL A 82 -11.12 20.15 3.92
C VAL A 82 -11.26 19.77 5.39
N GLY A 83 -11.82 18.60 5.65
CA GLY A 83 -11.99 18.10 7.02
C GLY A 83 -12.33 16.62 7.04
N ILE A 84 -12.19 16.01 8.22
CA ILE A 84 -12.59 14.62 8.46
C ILE A 84 -13.99 14.63 9.07
N ALA A 85 -14.94 14.00 8.38
CA ALA A 85 -16.33 13.90 8.81
C ALA A 85 -16.43 13.20 10.18
N GLY A 86 -17.37 13.65 11.02
CA GLY A 86 -17.60 13.07 12.34
C GLY A 86 -16.52 13.38 13.38
N GLY A 87 -15.52 14.21 13.06
CA GLY A 87 -14.47 14.63 14.02
C GLY A 87 -13.45 13.54 14.37
N SER A 88 -13.41 12.45 13.59
CA SER A 88 -12.39 11.40 13.75
C SER A 88 -10.98 11.94 13.48
N ALA A 89 -9.98 11.33 14.11
CA ALA A 89 -8.57 11.64 13.88
C ALA A 89 -8.05 11.10 12.55
N THR A 90 -8.74 10.13 11.93
CA THR A 90 -8.35 9.52 10.65
C THR A 90 -9.54 9.17 9.78
N THR A 91 -9.39 9.22 8.46
CA THR A 91 -10.31 8.60 7.51
C THR A 91 -10.05 7.09 7.42
N GLU A 92 -11.00 6.34 6.88
CA GLU A 92 -10.75 4.99 6.41
C GLU A 92 -9.77 4.99 5.23
N PRO A 93 -8.94 3.95 5.07
CA PRO A 93 -8.08 3.87 3.91
C PRO A 93 -8.87 3.58 2.63
N GLN A 94 -8.71 4.44 1.63
CA GLN A 94 -9.11 4.15 0.26
C GLN A 94 -7.99 3.32 -0.39
N ILE A 95 -8.29 2.08 -0.77
CA ILE A 95 -7.29 1.16 -1.31
C ILE A 95 -7.49 0.86 -2.79
N THR A 96 -6.40 0.56 -3.46
CA THR A 96 -6.35 0.00 -4.81
C THR A 96 -5.31 -1.12 -4.80
N GLY A 97 -5.69 -2.29 -5.31
CA GLY A 97 -4.79 -3.44 -5.38
C GLY A 97 -4.71 -3.97 -6.81
N SER A 98 -3.51 -4.32 -7.23
CA SER A 98 -3.29 -5.12 -8.44
C SER A 98 -2.65 -6.44 -8.02
N GLN A 99 -3.29 -7.55 -8.35
CA GLN A 99 -2.73 -8.87 -8.13
C GLN A 99 -1.93 -9.28 -9.36
N GLY A 100 -0.67 -9.64 -9.12
CA GLY A 100 0.25 -10.08 -10.16
C GLY A 100 1.05 -11.27 -9.66
N LEU A 101 1.89 -11.78 -10.55
CA LEU A 101 2.91 -12.74 -10.18
C LEU A 101 4.28 -12.12 -10.49
N THR A 102 5.22 -12.31 -9.58
CA THR A 102 6.60 -11.86 -9.74
C THR A 102 7.51 -13.05 -9.93
N SER A 103 8.61 -12.85 -10.66
CA SER A 103 9.60 -13.90 -10.84
C SER A 103 10.38 -14.12 -9.54
N GLU A 104 10.38 -15.36 -9.05
CA GLU A 104 11.24 -15.81 -7.96
C GLU A 104 12.09 -17.01 -8.42
N HIS A 105 13.22 -17.23 -7.76
CA HIS A 105 14.11 -18.33 -8.12
C HIS A 105 13.46 -19.68 -7.79
N ILE A 106 13.58 -20.67 -8.69
CA ILE A 106 12.86 -21.95 -8.55
C ILE A 106 13.20 -22.70 -7.25
N THR A 107 14.39 -22.49 -6.69
CA THR A 107 14.80 -23.13 -5.42
C THR A 107 14.11 -22.53 -4.20
N THR A 108 13.47 -21.36 -4.30
CA THR A 108 12.64 -20.80 -3.23
C THR A 108 11.23 -21.35 -3.26
N HIS A 109 10.83 -22.02 -4.35
CA HIS A 109 9.48 -22.56 -4.50
C HIS A 109 9.12 -23.50 -3.32
N PRO A 110 7.94 -23.35 -2.68
CA PRO A 110 7.56 -24.15 -1.52
C PRO A 110 7.58 -25.66 -1.78
N ASN A 111 7.18 -26.06 -2.99
CA ASN A 111 7.22 -27.44 -3.48
C ASN A 111 8.61 -27.91 -3.96
N PHE A 112 9.70 -27.19 -3.67
CA PHE A 112 11.01 -27.53 -4.25
C PHE A 112 11.54 -28.88 -3.74
N PHE A 113 11.64 -29.04 -2.42
CA PHE A 113 12.15 -30.27 -1.79
C PHE A 113 11.04 -31.24 -1.37
N GLU A 114 9.92 -30.73 -0.87
CA GLU A 114 8.82 -31.52 -0.31
C GLU A 114 7.47 -30.95 -0.76
N THR A 115 6.43 -31.78 -0.81
CA THR A 115 5.11 -31.34 -1.25
C THR A 115 4.48 -30.37 -0.26
N ALA A 116 4.38 -29.10 -0.66
CA ALA A 116 3.80 -28.03 0.14
C ALA A 116 2.25 -28.07 0.11
N THR A 117 1.67 -29.11 0.71
CA THR A 117 0.22 -29.36 0.75
C THR A 117 -0.56 -28.21 1.41
N ALA A 118 0.02 -27.55 2.41
CA ALA A 118 -0.55 -26.36 3.06
C ALA A 118 -0.79 -25.18 2.10
N LEU A 119 -0.11 -25.16 0.95
CA LEU A 119 -0.26 -24.17 -0.12
C LEU A 119 -1.05 -24.70 -1.32
N GLY A 120 -1.72 -25.86 -1.16
CA GLY A 120 -2.56 -26.47 -2.20
C GLY A 120 -1.79 -27.22 -3.29
N PHE A 121 -0.48 -27.42 -3.14
CA PHE A 121 0.29 -28.22 -4.10
C PHE A 121 0.01 -29.71 -3.94
N SER A 122 -0.17 -30.40 -5.06
CA SER A 122 -0.33 -31.85 -5.15
C SER A 122 0.76 -32.46 -6.05
N GLY A 123 0.95 -33.77 -5.96
CA GLY A 123 1.96 -34.51 -6.74
C GLY A 123 3.36 -34.50 -6.12
N SER A 124 4.34 -34.85 -6.96
CA SER A 124 5.75 -34.98 -6.55
C SER A 124 6.43 -33.62 -6.37
N PRO A 125 7.39 -33.50 -5.42
CA PRO A 125 8.21 -32.30 -5.30
C PRO A 125 9.03 -32.04 -6.57
N ILE A 126 9.34 -30.75 -6.81
CA ILE A 126 10.03 -30.29 -8.02
C ILE A 126 11.42 -30.92 -8.14
N ALA A 127 12.27 -30.80 -7.12
CA ALA A 127 13.59 -31.42 -7.08
C ALA A 127 13.65 -32.62 -6.13
N GLY A 128 12.78 -32.65 -5.11
CA GLY A 128 12.74 -33.75 -4.15
C GLY A 128 13.96 -33.81 -3.24
N VAL A 129 13.98 -34.81 -2.35
CA VAL A 129 15.06 -35.02 -1.36
C VAL A 129 15.94 -36.23 -1.69
N GLY A 130 15.75 -36.83 -2.87
CA GLY A 130 16.43 -38.05 -3.30
C GLY A 130 15.73 -39.33 -2.82
N THR A 131 16.40 -40.48 -3.00
CA THR A 131 15.83 -41.79 -2.62
C THR A 131 15.80 -41.97 -1.11
N SER A 132 14.83 -42.74 -0.59
CA SER A 132 14.75 -43.05 0.84
C SER A 132 16.09 -43.63 1.33
N PRO A 133 16.65 -43.15 2.46
CA PRO A 133 16.02 -42.34 3.52
C PRO A 133 16.23 -40.81 3.41
N GLY A 134 16.28 -40.25 2.20
CA GLY A 134 16.44 -38.81 1.98
C GLY A 134 15.38 -37.94 2.66
N THR A 135 15.80 -36.81 3.24
CA THR A 135 14.93 -35.81 3.89
C THR A 135 15.40 -34.39 3.55
N LYS A 136 14.59 -33.36 3.81
CA LYS A 136 15.00 -31.96 3.58
C LYS A 136 16.24 -31.56 4.38
N ALA A 137 16.43 -32.12 5.57
CA ALA A 137 17.62 -31.86 6.41
C ALA A 137 18.85 -32.67 5.95
N ASN A 138 18.63 -33.83 5.35
CA ASN A 138 19.69 -34.73 4.88
C ASN A 138 19.29 -35.36 3.53
N PRO A 139 19.47 -34.63 2.41
CA PRO A 139 19.15 -35.16 1.10
C PRO A 139 20.00 -36.40 0.75
N ASN A 140 19.47 -37.23 -0.14
CA ASN A 140 20.10 -38.47 -0.58
C ASN A 140 20.00 -38.63 -2.10
N PHE A 141 20.69 -37.76 -2.83
CA PHE A 141 20.71 -37.77 -4.29
C PHE A 141 21.74 -38.77 -4.82
N GLU A 142 21.38 -39.47 -5.89
CA GLU A 142 22.23 -40.48 -6.53
C GLU A 142 23.13 -39.86 -7.60
N ALA A 143 24.34 -40.38 -7.76
CA ALA A 143 25.29 -39.87 -8.74
C ALA A 143 24.78 -40.13 -10.18
N ILE A 144 24.92 -39.15 -11.05
CA ILE A 144 24.56 -39.24 -12.47
C ILE A 144 25.78 -39.73 -13.25
N ALA A 145 25.65 -40.90 -13.89
CA ALA A 145 26.69 -41.44 -14.74
C ALA A 145 27.02 -40.51 -15.92
N GLY A 146 28.30 -40.41 -16.27
CA GLY A 146 28.76 -39.68 -17.46
C GLY A 146 28.85 -38.15 -17.29
N THR A 147 28.81 -37.62 -16.06
CA THR A 147 29.02 -36.20 -15.76
C THR A 147 30.45 -35.95 -15.23
N ASN A 148 31.08 -34.86 -15.66
CA ASN A 148 32.39 -34.41 -15.15
C ASN A 148 32.39 -32.89 -14.95
N PRO A 149 32.46 -32.36 -13.71
CA PRO A 149 32.53 -33.10 -12.44
C PRO A 149 31.24 -33.91 -12.18
N THR A 150 31.31 -34.91 -11.28
CA THR A 150 30.16 -35.74 -10.90
C THR A 150 29.01 -34.87 -10.39
N GLU A 151 27.83 -35.05 -10.96
CA GLU A 151 26.58 -34.43 -10.53
C GLU A 151 25.65 -35.47 -9.90
N TYR A 152 24.67 -35.00 -9.11
CA TYR A 152 23.74 -35.85 -8.39
C TYR A 152 22.30 -35.52 -8.77
N GLY A 153 21.50 -36.53 -9.07
CA GLY A 153 20.15 -36.39 -9.62
C GLY A 153 19.06 -36.35 -8.55
N GLY A 154 18.14 -35.40 -8.70
CA GLY A 154 16.85 -35.39 -8.01
C GLY A 154 15.68 -35.64 -8.97
N ASN A 155 14.48 -35.29 -8.53
CA ASN A 155 13.25 -35.40 -9.31
C ASN A 155 13.28 -34.46 -10.53
N ASN A 156 12.47 -34.78 -11.54
CA ASN A 156 12.17 -33.91 -12.69
C ASN A 156 13.42 -33.37 -13.41
N GLY A 157 14.50 -34.15 -13.45
CA GLY A 157 15.74 -33.75 -14.13
C GLY A 157 16.61 -32.76 -13.36
N SER A 158 16.33 -32.50 -12.08
CA SER A 158 17.14 -31.66 -11.21
C SER A 158 18.52 -32.26 -10.96
N THR A 159 19.53 -31.41 -10.89
CA THR A 159 20.93 -31.78 -10.69
C THR A 159 21.56 -30.98 -9.56
N PHE A 160 22.45 -31.61 -8.79
CA PHE A 160 23.12 -31.05 -7.63
C PHE A 160 24.62 -31.34 -7.65
N GLU A 161 25.39 -30.49 -6.98
CA GLU A 161 26.85 -30.65 -6.85
C GLU A 161 27.29 -31.82 -5.95
N SER A 162 26.40 -32.29 -5.08
CA SER A 162 26.74 -33.33 -4.10
C SER A 162 25.52 -34.19 -3.80
N ALA A 163 25.74 -35.42 -3.31
CA ALA A 163 24.67 -36.30 -2.81
C ALA A 163 23.79 -35.65 -1.73
N LYS A 164 24.33 -34.64 -1.03
CA LYS A 164 23.67 -33.91 0.05
C LYS A 164 23.03 -32.59 -0.38
N GLY A 165 22.98 -32.28 -1.68
CA GLY A 165 22.22 -31.14 -2.19
C GLY A 165 22.83 -29.75 -1.94
N ARG A 166 24.15 -29.65 -1.70
CA ARG A 166 24.83 -28.38 -1.34
C ARG A 166 24.60 -27.22 -2.32
N SER A 167 24.53 -27.49 -3.62
CA SER A 167 24.25 -26.48 -4.64
C SER A 167 23.40 -27.07 -5.76
N PHE A 168 22.32 -26.37 -6.11
CA PHE A 168 21.46 -26.72 -7.24
C PHE A 168 22.12 -26.26 -8.54
N LYS A 169 22.31 -27.17 -9.49
CA LYS A 169 22.96 -26.91 -10.78
C LYS A 169 21.98 -26.69 -11.93
N GLY A 170 20.68 -26.87 -11.69
CA GLY A 170 19.61 -26.69 -12.68
C GLY A 170 18.91 -27.98 -13.08
N PHE A 171 17.93 -27.86 -13.96
CA PHE A 171 17.28 -28.99 -14.62
C PHE A 171 17.95 -29.26 -15.97
N LYS A 172 18.68 -30.38 -16.07
CA LYS A 172 19.60 -30.64 -17.20
C LYS A 172 19.23 -31.83 -18.07
N LYS A 173 18.13 -32.52 -17.76
CA LYS A 173 17.67 -33.68 -18.54
C LYS A 173 16.51 -33.28 -19.44
N ALA A 174 16.72 -33.34 -20.76
CA ALA A 174 15.74 -32.90 -21.76
C ALA A 174 14.44 -33.73 -21.78
N GLU A 175 14.49 -34.97 -21.28
CA GLU A 175 13.29 -35.82 -21.10
C GLU A 175 12.27 -35.21 -20.13
N PHE A 176 12.68 -34.28 -19.27
CA PHE A 176 11.80 -33.49 -18.39
C PHE A 176 11.59 -32.08 -18.96
N ASN A 177 10.98 -32.00 -20.14
CA ASN A 177 10.75 -30.77 -20.90
C ASN A 177 10.06 -29.65 -20.09
N ASP A 178 9.15 -30.01 -19.18
CA ASP A 178 8.43 -29.05 -18.33
C ASP A 178 9.31 -28.33 -17.31
N PHE A 179 10.52 -28.84 -17.04
CA PHE A 179 11.46 -28.27 -16.08
C PHE A 179 12.80 -27.88 -16.70
N TYR A 180 13.16 -28.47 -17.84
CA TYR A 180 14.45 -28.26 -18.50
C TYR A 180 14.77 -26.77 -18.68
N GLY A 181 15.91 -26.35 -18.11
CA GLY A 181 16.39 -24.97 -18.16
C GLY A 181 15.60 -23.95 -17.32
N LYS A 182 14.54 -24.34 -16.61
CA LYS A 182 13.78 -23.40 -15.76
C LYS A 182 14.60 -22.98 -14.54
N THR A 183 14.80 -21.68 -14.39
CA THR A 183 15.49 -21.08 -13.23
C THR A 183 14.55 -20.37 -12.27
N ASN A 184 13.33 -20.04 -12.73
CA ASN A 184 12.41 -19.19 -12.00
C ASN A 184 10.96 -19.71 -12.08
N TYR A 185 10.13 -19.29 -11.14
CA TYR A 185 8.67 -19.44 -11.17
C TYR A 185 7.99 -18.10 -10.93
N LEU A 186 6.69 -18.07 -11.19
CA LEU A 186 5.84 -16.92 -10.93
C LEU A 186 5.22 -17.07 -9.53
N ALA A 187 5.74 -16.31 -8.56
CA ALA A 187 5.27 -16.28 -7.18
C ALA A 187 4.13 -15.27 -7.01
N PRO A 188 3.06 -15.60 -6.26
CA PRO A 188 2.01 -14.63 -5.93
C PRO A 188 2.52 -13.58 -4.95
N GLN A 189 2.97 -12.46 -5.51
CA GLN A 189 3.25 -11.24 -4.78
C GLN A 189 2.36 -10.14 -5.34
N CYS A 190 1.63 -9.44 -4.47
CA CYS A 190 0.81 -8.30 -4.89
C CYS A 190 1.16 -7.05 -4.11
N SER A 191 1.03 -5.91 -4.78
CA SER A 191 1.11 -4.59 -4.16
C SER A 191 -0.32 -4.07 -3.95
N ILE A 192 -0.58 -3.63 -2.73
CA ILE A 192 -1.81 -2.96 -2.32
C ILE A 192 -1.41 -1.56 -1.93
N SER A 193 -1.90 -0.57 -2.67
CA SER A 193 -1.65 0.83 -2.35
C SER A 193 -2.90 1.45 -1.75
N GLY A 194 -2.72 2.39 -0.84
CA GLY A 194 -3.85 3.08 -0.25
C GLY A 194 -3.52 4.48 0.21
N ILE A 195 -4.56 5.26 0.45
CA ILE A 195 -4.49 6.63 0.94
C ILE A 195 -5.45 6.78 2.11
N PHE A 196 -5.00 7.45 3.17
CA PHE A 196 -5.86 7.94 4.23
C PHE A 196 -5.43 9.33 4.67
N TYR A 197 -6.32 10.06 5.34
CA TYR A 197 -6.04 11.38 5.90
C TYR A 197 -6.07 11.31 7.42
N THR A 198 -5.24 12.13 8.07
CA THR A 198 -5.23 12.25 9.54
C THR A 198 -4.95 13.68 9.99
N THR A 199 -5.51 14.07 11.13
CA THR A 199 -5.14 15.31 11.83
C THR A 199 -3.89 15.16 12.71
N THR A 200 -3.38 13.94 12.86
CA THR A 200 -2.43 13.59 13.93
C THR A 200 -1.02 13.30 13.39
N ALA A 201 -0.05 14.14 13.75
CA ALA A 201 1.35 13.98 13.34
C ALA A 201 2.00 12.68 13.86
N SER A 202 1.62 12.20 15.05
CA SER A 202 2.15 10.94 15.58
C SER A 202 1.75 9.74 14.75
N ILE A 203 0.56 9.75 14.14
CA ILE A 203 0.11 8.70 13.22
C ILE A 203 1.05 8.65 12.01
N VAL A 204 1.38 9.80 11.42
CA VAL A 204 2.34 9.90 10.30
C VAL A 204 3.70 9.33 10.70
N ASN A 205 4.25 9.76 11.84
CA ASN A 205 5.55 9.31 12.34
C ASN A 205 5.58 7.79 12.60
N ASN A 206 4.52 7.24 13.21
CA ASN A 206 4.43 5.83 13.52
C ASN A 206 4.34 4.97 12.24
N HIS A 207 3.61 5.44 11.21
CA HIS A 207 3.54 4.75 9.92
C HIS A 207 4.89 4.79 9.19
N ARG A 208 5.60 5.92 9.20
CA ARG A 208 6.97 6.01 8.66
C ARG A 208 7.90 5.00 9.36
N ASN A 209 7.83 4.90 10.68
CA ASN A 209 8.64 3.96 11.46
C ASN A 209 8.22 2.48 11.28
N ALA A 210 7.04 2.23 10.70
CA ALA A 210 6.55 0.88 10.42
C ALA A 210 6.94 0.37 9.01
N VAL A 211 7.58 1.21 8.18
CA VAL A 211 8.12 0.77 6.89
C VAL A 211 9.17 -0.33 7.10
N GLY A 212 9.10 -1.39 6.30
CA GLY A 212 9.93 -2.59 6.43
C GLY A 212 9.44 -3.58 7.50
N LYS A 213 8.32 -3.30 8.17
CA LYS A 213 7.72 -4.20 9.16
C LYS A 213 6.55 -5.00 8.60
N THR A 214 6.21 -6.08 9.28
CA THR A 214 5.22 -7.06 8.81
C THR A 214 3.99 -7.15 9.70
N SER A 215 2.83 -7.43 9.09
CA SER A 215 1.55 -7.58 9.77
C SER A 215 0.82 -8.86 9.35
N GLY A 216 0.20 -9.52 10.33
CA GLY A 216 -0.62 -10.71 10.14
C GLY A 216 -2.12 -10.41 10.10
N ASN A 217 -2.53 -9.16 10.33
CA ASN A 217 -3.95 -8.77 10.41
C ASN A 217 -4.26 -7.48 9.64
N GLY A 218 -3.29 -6.98 8.85
CA GLY A 218 -3.42 -5.75 8.09
C GLY A 218 -3.30 -4.47 8.92
N THR A 219 -3.01 -4.56 10.21
CA THR A 219 -2.79 -3.40 11.08
C THR A 219 -1.31 -3.02 11.12
N PHE A 220 -1.03 -1.74 10.91
CA PHE A 220 0.28 -1.12 11.03
C PHE A 220 0.16 0.14 11.87
N ALA A 221 1.08 0.36 12.81
CA ALA A 221 1.08 1.56 13.65
C ALA A 221 -0.28 1.85 14.32
N GLY A 222 -1.02 0.80 14.70
CA GLY A 222 -2.34 0.90 15.33
C GLY A 222 -3.51 1.18 14.38
N LYS A 223 -3.28 1.34 13.07
CA LYS A 223 -4.34 1.53 12.07
C LYS A 223 -4.44 0.33 11.14
N LYS A 224 -5.66 -0.13 10.90
CA LYS A 224 -5.95 -1.15 9.88
C LYS A 224 -5.82 -0.51 8.49
N LEU A 225 -4.90 -1.04 7.67
CA LEU A 225 -4.60 -0.55 6.32
C LEU A 225 -5.18 -1.45 5.22
N VAL A 226 -5.76 -2.59 5.60
CA VAL A 226 -6.39 -3.54 4.68
C VAL A 226 -7.85 -3.72 5.08
N PRO A 227 -8.82 -3.50 4.18
CA PRO A 227 -10.23 -3.73 4.46
C PRO A 227 -10.56 -5.21 4.67
N ASP A 228 -11.58 -5.49 5.47
CA ASP A 228 -12.00 -6.83 5.87
C ASP A 228 -12.39 -7.74 4.70
N TYR A 229 -12.90 -7.17 3.60
CA TYR A 229 -13.26 -7.95 2.41
C TYR A 229 -12.04 -8.62 1.74
N MET A 230 -10.83 -8.11 1.95
CA MET A 230 -9.60 -8.74 1.47
C MET A 230 -9.10 -9.85 2.39
N GLY A 231 -9.73 -10.03 3.55
CA GLY A 231 -9.31 -10.93 4.60
C GLY A 231 -8.98 -10.19 5.89
N THR A 232 -9.03 -10.93 7.00
CA THR A 232 -8.70 -10.43 8.34
C THR A 232 -7.50 -11.14 8.96
N ALA A 233 -7.01 -12.20 8.32
CA ALA A 233 -5.85 -12.99 8.72
C ALA A 233 -4.91 -13.19 7.53
N PHE A 234 -3.66 -12.81 7.71
CA PHE A 234 -2.58 -12.79 6.72
C PHE A 234 -1.34 -13.43 7.31
N GLU A 235 -1.47 -14.69 7.72
CA GLU A 235 -0.38 -15.44 8.35
C GLU A 235 -0.37 -16.87 7.83
N ILE A 236 0.82 -17.40 7.57
CA ILE A 236 1.02 -18.80 7.21
C ILE A 236 2.21 -19.37 7.98
N SER A 237 2.01 -20.49 8.67
CA SER A 237 3.07 -21.18 9.40
C SER A 237 3.90 -20.25 10.32
N GLY A 238 3.24 -19.32 11.02
CA GLY A 238 3.90 -18.35 11.91
C GLY A 238 4.52 -17.14 11.20
N LYS A 239 4.39 -17.03 9.88
CA LYS A 239 4.95 -15.93 9.08
C LYS A 239 3.86 -14.98 8.63
N LYS A 240 4.05 -13.70 8.93
CA LYS A 240 3.17 -12.61 8.53
C LYS A 240 3.29 -12.37 7.02
N GLN A 241 2.17 -12.23 6.32
CA GLN A 241 2.13 -12.17 4.85
C GLN A 241 2.08 -10.75 4.29
N LEU A 242 1.84 -9.72 5.12
CA LEU A 242 1.85 -8.31 4.67
C LEU A 242 3.10 -7.60 5.16
N LEU A 243 3.75 -6.83 4.29
CA LEU A 243 4.87 -5.95 4.59
C LEU A 243 4.49 -4.52 4.22
N LEU A 244 4.70 -3.56 5.11
CA LEU A 244 4.58 -2.14 4.76
C LEU A 244 5.84 -1.72 3.99
N ALA A 245 5.73 -1.66 2.67
CA ALA A 245 6.87 -1.44 1.78
C ALA A 245 7.20 0.05 1.59
N GLN A 246 6.18 0.92 1.63
CA GLN A 246 6.36 2.35 1.45
C GLN A 246 5.31 3.14 2.22
N VAL A 247 5.71 4.32 2.72
CA VAL A 247 4.81 5.38 3.20
C VAL A 247 5.32 6.71 2.66
N SER A 248 4.46 7.47 2.01
CA SER A 248 4.68 8.88 1.67
C SER A 248 3.59 9.73 2.32
N PHE A 249 3.91 10.99 2.60
CA PHE A 249 2.95 11.90 3.22
C PHE A 249 3.14 13.32 2.71
N GLU A 250 2.04 14.07 2.69
CA GLU A 250 2.00 15.47 2.31
C GLU A 250 1.05 16.26 3.19
N ASP A 251 1.33 17.55 3.35
CA ASP A 251 0.44 18.50 4.01
C ASP A 251 -0.80 18.74 3.11
N PHE A 252 -1.98 18.47 3.66
CA PHE A 252 -3.26 18.63 2.97
C PHE A 252 -4.21 19.51 3.80
N GLY A 253 -4.02 20.83 3.71
CA GLY A 253 -4.77 21.78 4.52
C GLY A 253 -4.26 21.69 5.97
N LEU A 254 -5.12 21.47 6.96
CA LEU A 254 -4.67 21.14 8.32
C LEU A 254 -4.64 19.62 8.59
N LEU A 255 -4.71 18.82 7.52
CA LEU A 255 -4.60 17.37 7.58
C LEU A 255 -3.25 16.93 7.01
N TYR A 256 -2.88 15.70 7.31
CA TYR A 256 -1.83 14.95 6.62
C TYR A 256 -2.49 13.94 5.70
N LYS A 257 -2.13 13.95 4.42
CA LYS A 257 -2.48 12.87 3.49
C LYS A 257 -1.35 11.85 3.52
N VAL A 258 -1.66 10.63 3.89
CA VAL A 258 -0.72 9.51 3.98
C VAL A 258 -1.04 8.52 2.89
N GLN A 259 -0.07 8.26 2.03
CA GLN A 259 -0.14 7.23 0.99
C GLN A 259 0.79 6.09 1.37
N TYR A 260 0.38 4.85 1.16
CA TYR A 260 1.17 3.68 1.55
C TYR A 260 1.09 2.58 0.50
N GLU A 261 2.09 1.70 0.51
CA GLU A 261 2.12 0.46 -0.26
C GLU A 261 2.40 -0.71 0.67
N LEU A 262 1.54 -1.72 0.62
CA LEU A 262 1.74 -3.02 1.23
C LEU A 262 2.14 -4.03 0.18
N ARG A 263 3.09 -4.91 0.52
CA ARG A 263 3.41 -6.09 -0.27
C ARG A 263 2.91 -7.33 0.41
N PHE A 264 2.05 -8.06 -0.29
CA PHE A 264 1.65 -9.40 0.11
C PHE A 264 2.65 -10.43 -0.42
N ASN A 265 3.04 -11.37 0.42
CA ASN A 265 3.74 -12.58 0.02
C ASN A 265 2.96 -13.79 0.55
N ARG A 266 2.50 -14.65 -0.36
CA ARG A 266 1.75 -15.88 0.00
C ARG A 266 2.51 -16.77 0.96
N GLU A 267 3.83 -16.80 0.89
CA GLU A 267 4.69 -17.68 1.70
C GLU A 267 5.08 -17.07 3.05
N GLY A 268 4.72 -15.80 3.26
CA GLY A 268 5.01 -15.03 4.45
C GLY A 268 6.46 -14.54 4.54
N TYR A 269 6.65 -13.45 5.27
CA TYR A 269 7.95 -12.85 5.55
C TYR A 269 8.60 -13.51 6.77
N VAL A 270 9.89 -13.80 6.66
CA VAL A 270 10.64 -14.46 7.74
C VAL A 270 11.00 -13.45 8.83
N ALA A 271 10.67 -13.78 10.09
CA ALA A 271 10.85 -12.88 11.24
C ALA A 271 12.31 -12.50 11.53
N SER A 272 13.29 -13.31 11.09
CA SER A 272 14.72 -12.98 11.20
C SER A 272 15.18 -11.90 10.21
N VAL A 273 14.40 -11.65 9.16
CA VAL A 273 14.69 -10.63 8.14
C VAL A 273 13.79 -9.40 8.33
N TYR A 274 12.52 -9.62 8.66
CA TYR A 274 11.52 -8.57 8.78
C TYR A 274 10.86 -8.58 10.16
N ALA A 275 11.01 -7.47 10.89
CA ALA A 275 10.40 -7.30 12.21
C ALA A 275 8.87 -7.16 12.13
N PRO A 276 8.12 -7.54 13.18
CA PRO A 276 6.69 -7.28 13.26
C PRO A 276 6.37 -5.79 13.46
N ALA A 277 5.28 -5.32 12.84
CA ALA A 277 4.75 -3.96 12.91
C ALA A 277 4.20 -3.57 14.28
#